data_AF-A0A1B9MF43-F1
#
_entry.id   AF-A0A1B9MF43-F1
#
_cell.length_a   1.000
_cell.length_b   1.000
_cell.length_c   1.000
_cell.angle_alpha   90.00
_cell.angle_beta   90.00
_cell.angle_gamma   90.00
#
_symmetry.space_group_name_H-M   'P 1'
#
loop_
_entity.id
_entity.type
_entity.pdbx_description
1 polymer ?
#
loop_
_entity_poly.entity_id
_entity_poly.type
_entity_poly.pdbx_seq_one_letter_code
_entity_poly.pdbx_strand_id
1 'polypeptide(L)'
;MLPAITRGIIVTTIILVMLIPEFVKKIAIPAISFFLNKIINREKSRIYAISKDNSLNEEVVKECHTELMILAEMELVQSADRKIGVYFYELINLLKHIVSYNKFKRLYPYLYFINNEILINDKKIKNKRYSNYLWAVFCFIGMAIFSFLYIYSSTNTNIQSPVLFNILCLLLIVLSELSGLITLNLVIKKKEIDEFNHIKNLYHERVIVKLNEKFGNIAIL
;
A
#
# COMPACT_ATOMS: atom_id res chain seq x y z
N MET A 1 -11.21 18.92 40.47
CA MET A 1 -9.81 18.48 40.22
C MET A 1 -9.84 17.03 39.76
N LEU A 2 -9.36 16.70 38.56
CA LEU A 2 -9.23 15.29 38.17
C LEU A 2 -8.19 14.58 39.06
N PRO A 3 -8.47 13.35 39.55
CA PRO A 3 -7.51 12.57 40.31
C PRO A 3 -6.15 12.46 39.61
N ALA A 4 -5.05 12.37 40.37
CA ALA A 4 -3.71 12.30 39.80
C ALA A 4 -3.52 11.11 38.83
N ILE A 5 -4.23 10.01 39.08
CA ILE A 5 -4.22 8.79 38.27
C ILE A 5 -4.85 9.03 36.90
N THR A 6 -6.00 9.72 36.83
CA THR A 6 -6.66 10.04 35.55
C THR A 6 -5.86 11.03 34.73
N ARG A 7 -5.15 11.98 35.37
CA ARG A 7 -4.18 12.83 34.67
C ARG A 7 -3.01 12.04 34.10
N GLY A 8 -2.46 11.09 34.85
CA GLY A 8 -1.40 10.19 34.39
C GLY A 8 -1.84 9.41 33.14
N ILE A 9 -3.01 8.77 33.20
CA ILE A 9 -3.55 7.96 32.09
C ILE A 9 -3.79 8.80 30.83
N ILE A 10 -4.38 10.00 30.95
CA ILE A 10 -4.62 10.89 29.81
C ILE A 10 -3.31 11.28 29.14
N VAL A 11 -2.29 11.65 29.93
CA VAL A 11 -0.97 12.04 29.42
C VAL A 11 -0.28 10.85 28.73
N THR A 12 -0.29 9.66 29.34
CA THR A 12 0.31 8.46 28.73
C THR A 12 -0.40 8.06 27.44
N THR A 13 -1.73 8.21 27.38
CA THR A 13 -2.54 7.93 26.18
C THR A 13 -2.22 8.91 25.05
N ILE A 14 -2.11 10.21 25.36
CA ILE A 14 -1.70 11.23 24.38
C ILE A 14 -0.29 10.93 23.85
N ILE A 15 0.64 10.56 24.73
CA ILE A 15 2.01 10.20 24.35
C ILE A 15 2.02 8.96 23.44
N LEU A 16 1.26 7.92 23.77
CA LEU A 16 1.16 6.71 22.93
C LEU A 16 0.55 7.01 21.56
N VAL A 17 -0.56 7.76 21.50
CA VAL A 17 -1.20 8.17 20.24
C VAL A 17 -0.28 9.06 19.39
N MET A 18 0.60 9.84 20.01
CA MET A 18 1.63 10.61 19.28
C MET A 18 2.80 9.74 18.80
N LEU A 19 3.15 8.68 19.55
CA LEU A 19 4.28 7.79 19.22
C LEU A 19 3.94 6.74 18.17
N ILE A 20 2.69 6.29 18.04
CA ILE A 20 2.35 5.22 17.08
C ILE A 20 2.52 5.67 15.62
N PRO A 21 2.10 6.88 15.19
CA PRO A 21 2.40 7.37 13.85
C PRO A 21 3.91 7.44 13.57
N GLU A 22 4.71 7.81 14.57
CA GLU A 22 6.18 7.79 14.45
C GLU A 22 6.73 6.38 14.38
N PHE A 23 6.23 5.44 15.19
CA PHE A 23 6.62 4.04 15.17
C PHE A 23 6.31 3.39 13.82
N VAL A 24 5.12 3.65 13.27
CA VAL A 24 4.73 3.14 11.94
C VAL A 24 5.63 3.72 10.85
N LYS A 25 5.89 5.04 10.88
CA LYS A 25 6.74 5.70 9.88
C LYS A 25 8.23 5.34 9.98
N LYS A 26 8.77 5.24 11.19
CA LYS A 26 10.21 5.07 11.45
C LYS A 26 10.64 3.62 11.62
N ILE A 27 9.74 2.71 11.98
CA ILE A 27 10.09 1.31 12.28
C ILE A 27 9.36 0.34 11.36
N ALA A 28 8.02 0.37 11.34
CA ALA A 28 7.25 -0.62 10.58
C ALA A 28 7.43 -0.49 9.05
N ILE A 29 7.33 0.74 8.51
CA ILE A 29 7.53 1.00 7.07
C ILE A 29 8.97 0.64 6.65
N PRO A 30 10.02 1.07 7.36
CA PRO A 30 11.39 0.68 7.03
C PRO A 30 11.62 -0.83 7.10
N ALA A 31 11.10 -1.53 8.11
CA ALA A 31 11.23 -2.98 8.22
C ALA A 31 10.58 -3.71 7.03
N ILE A 32 9.33 -3.36 6.68
CA ILE A 32 8.64 -3.94 5.53
C ILE A 32 9.38 -3.62 4.23
N SER A 33 9.84 -2.38 4.07
CA SER A 33 10.61 -1.97 2.89
C SER A 33 11.94 -2.71 2.80
N PHE A 34 12.59 -3.02 3.93
CA PHE A 34 13.83 -3.78 3.96
C PHE A 34 13.63 -5.20 3.46
N PHE A 35 12.56 -5.89 3.87
CA PHE A 35 12.24 -7.23 3.37
C PHE A 35 11.90 -7.24 1.87
N LEU A 36 11.09 -6.28 1.42
CA LEU A 36 10.75 -6.15 0.01
C LEU A 36 11.99 -5.83 -0.84
N ASN A 37 12.80 -4.86 -0.41
CA ASN A 37 14.03 -4.49 -1.09
C ASN A 37 15.05 -5.62 -1.09
N LYS A 38 15.10 -6.45 -0.04
CA LYS A 38 15.99 -7.63 0.01
C LYS A 38 15.61 -8.67 -1.05
N ILE A 39 14.32 -8.91 -1.27
CA ILE A 39 13.84 -9.84 -2.31
C ILE A 39 14.16 -9.29 -3.70
N ILE A 40 13.82 -8.02 -3.96
CA ILE A 40 14.08 -7.36 -5.24
C ILE A 40 15.59 -7.30 -5.54
N ASN A 41 16.42 -6.93 -4.56
CA ASN A 41 17.87 -6.88 -4.70
C ASN A 41 18.48 -8.26 -4.95
N ARG A 42 17.91 -9.33 -4.40
CA ARG A 42 18.38 -10.70 -4.67
C ARG A 42 18.15 -11.07 -6.13
N GLU A 43 16.95 -10.81 -6.66
CA GLU A 43 16.65 -11.07 -8.08
C GLU A 43 17.50 -10.17 -9.00
N LYS A 44 17.64 -8.88 -8.68
CA LYS A 44 18.51 -7.95 -9.42
C LYS A 44 19.96 -8.44 -9.46
N SER A 45 20.48 -8.89 -8.32
CA SER A 45 21.84 -9.44 -8.22
C SER A 45 21.99 -10.73 -9.01
N ARG A 46 20.97 -11.60 -9.02
CA ARG A 46 20.95 -12.84 -9.79
C ARG A 46 20.98 -12.57 -11.29
N ILE A 47 20.10 -11.69 -11.78
CA ILE A 47 20.03 -11.30 -13.19
C ILE A 47 21.34 -10.61 -13.62
N TYR A 48 21.90 -9.77 -12.75
CA TYR A 48 23.17 -9.11 -13.01
C TYR A 48 24.35 -10.09 -13.11
N ALA A 49 24.41 -11.10 -12.24
CA ALA A 49 25.42 -12.14 -12.32
C ALA A 49 25.32 -12.94 -13.64
N ILE A 50 24.09 -13.25 -14.08
CA ILE A 50 23.84 -13.93 -15.36
C ILE A 50 24.27 -13.04 -16.54
N SER A 51 23.97 -11.73 -16.50
CA SER A 51 24.35 -10.80 -17.58
C SER A 51 25.86 -10.62 -17.78
N LYS A 52 26.68 -10.99 -16.79
CA LYS A 52 28.14 -10.91 -16.83
C LYS A 52 28.83 -12.21 -17.22
N ASP A 53 28.06 -13.28 -17.41
CA ASP A 53 28.62 -14.56 -17.81
C ASP A 53 28.87 -14.57 -19.33
N ASN A 54 30.15 -14.52 -19.70
CA ASN A 54 30.61 -14.48 -21.09
C ASN A 54 30.39 -15.82 -21.84
N SER A 55 29.92 -16.88 -21.16
CA SER A 55 29.64 -18.18 -21.77
C SER A 55 28.20 -18.34 -22.30
N LEU A 56 27.33 -17.36 -22.04
CA LEU A 56 25.92 -17.40 -22.44
C LEU A 56 25.69 -16.80 -23.83
N ASN A 57 24.59 -17.24 -24.46
CA ASN A 57 24.11 -16.70 -25.74
C ASN A 57 23.81 -15.19 -25.61
N GLU A 58 24.19 -14.42 -26.63
CA GLU A 58 23.96 -12.98 -26.77
C GLU A 58 22.48 -12.59 -26.58
N GLU A 59 21.54 -13.44 -27.03
CA GLU A 59 20.10 -13.23 -26.81
C GLU A 59 19.72 -13.26 -25.31
N VAL A 60 20.28 -14.20 -24.55
CA VAL A 60 20.01 -14.34 -23.10
C VAL A 60 20.57 -13.14 -22.32
N VAL A 61 21.75 -12.68 -22.71
CA VAL A 61 22.38 -11.48 -22.13
C VAL A 61 21.52 -10.23 -22.42
N LYS A 62 21.00 -10.11 -23.64
CA LYS A 62 20.09 -9.02 -24.05
C LYS A 62 18.77 -9.04 -23.27
N GLU A 63 18.19 -10.21 -23.03
CA GLU A 63 17.00 -10.37 -22.18
C GLU A 63 17.28 -9.93 -20.74
N CYS A 64 18.43 -10.33 -20.18
CA CYS A 64 18.83 -9.92 -18.82
C CYS A 64 18.99 -8.40 -18.70
N HIS A 65 19.57 -7.73 -19.69
CA HIS A 65 19.67 -6.27 -19.72
C HIS A 65 18.29 -5.60 -19.80
N THR A 66 17.38 -6.16 -20.60
CA THR A 66 16.01 -5.68 -20.72
C THR A 66 15.26 -5.80 -19.38
N GLU A 67 15.42 -6.93 -18.70
CA GLU A 67 14.79 -7.16 -17.38
C GLU A 67 15.36 -6.22 -16.30
N LEU A 68 16.68 -5.99 -16.28
CA LEU A 68 17.29 -5.02 -15.36
C LEU A 68 16.78 -3.59 -15.60
N MET A 69 16.56 -3.21 -16.87
CA MET A 69 15.97 -1.93 -17.22
C MET A 69 14.52 -1.82 -16.73
N ILE A 70 13.69 -2.86 -16.95
CA ILE A 70 12.31 -2.92 -16.45
C ILE A 70 12.28 -2.77 -14.93
N LEU A 71 13.15 -3.49 -14.20
CA LEU A 71 13.24 -3.38 -12.75
C LEU A 71 13.61 -1.97 -12.29
N ALA A 72 14.54 -1.30 -12.97
CA ALA A 72 14.90 0.08 -12.66
C ALA A 72 13.74 1.06 -12.92
N GLU A 73 12.98 0.87 -14.00
CA GLU A 73 11.78 1.68 -14.29
C GLU A 73 10.68 1.44 -13.26
N MET A 74 10.51 0.19 -12.81
CA MET A 74 9.59 -0.15 -11.72
C MET A 74 10.03 0.44 -10.38
N GLU A 75 11.32 0.59 -10.08
CA GLU A 75 11.75 1.25 -8.84
C GLU A 75 11.22 2.70 -8.75
N LEU A 76 10.93 3.34 -9.89
CA LEU A 76 10.36 4.69 -9.96
C LEU A 76 8.84 4.72 -9.71
N VAL A 77 8.15 3.57 -9.78
CA VAL A 77 6.68 3.45 -9.62
C VAL A 77 6.30 2.32 -8.67
N GLN A 78 5.36 2.53 -7.75
CA GLN A 78 5.02 1.51 -6.73
C GLN A 78 4.12 0.34 -7.22
N SER A 79 4.25 -0.08 -8.47
CA SER A 79 3.52 -1.23 -9.04
C SER A 79 4.34 -2.52 -8.88
N ALA A 80 3.70 -3.58 -8.38
CA ALA A 80 4.31 -4.90 -8.32
C ALA A 80 4.25 -5.66 -9.67
N ASP A 81 3.29 -5.29 -10.53
CA ASP A 81 3.18 -5.86 -11.87
C ASP A 81 4.09 -5.09 -12.84
N ARG A 82 4.93 -5.84 -13.57
CA ARG A 82 5.92 -5.33 -14.53
C ARG A 82 5.28 -4.48 -15.63
N LYS A 83 4.22 -5.00 -16.26
CA LYS A 83 3.54 -4.32 -17.37
C LYS A 83 2.86 -3.05 -16.90
N ILE A 84 2.17 -3.12 -15.76
CA ILE A 84 1.51 -1.94 -15.16
C ILE A 84 2.56 -0.91 -14.74
N GLY A 85 3.68 -1.34 -14.16
CA GLY A 85 4.78 -0.46 -13.78
C GLY A 85 5.34 0.32 -14.97
N VAL A 86 5.74 -0.39 -16.02
CA VAL A 86 6.26 0.25 -17.24
C VAL A 86 5.20 1.13 -17.90
N TYR A 87 3.93 0.72 -17.93
CA TYR A 87 2.84 1.55 -18.44
C TYR A 87 2.76 2.89 -17.72
N PHE A 88 2.78 2.89 -16.39
CA PHE A 88 2.75 4.13 -15.62
C PHE A 88 4.00 4.96 -15.79
N TYR A 89 5.17 4.33 -15.80
CA TYR A 89 6.43 5.01 -16.02
C TYR A 89 6.42 5.77 -17.36
N GLU A 90 6.02 5.11 -18.45
CA GLU A 90 5.91 5.72 -19.76
C GLU A 90 4.81 6.78 -19.84
N LEU A 91 3.65 6.53 -19.23
CA LEU A 91 2.57 7.51 -19.15
C LEU A 91 3.02 8.79 -18.45
N ILE A 92 3.72 8.67 -17.31
CA ILE A 92 4.21 9.81 -16.54
C ILE A 92 5.35 10.53 -17.25
N ASN A 93 6.23 9.80 -17.94
CA ASN A 93 7.25 10.37 -18.81
C ASN A 93 6.66 11.20 -19.95
N LEU A 94 5.55 10.74 -20.56
CA LEU A 94 4.82 11.53 -21.56
C LEU A 94 4.17 12.78 -20.95
N LEU A 95 3.77 12.72 -19.69
CA LEU A 95 3.16 13.82 -18.93
C LEU A 95 4.18 14.76 -18.27
N LYS A 96 5.48 14.67 -18.62
CA LYS A 96 6.61 15.49 -18.13
C LYS A 96 6.25 16.50 -17.02
N HIS A 97 6.50 16.15 -15.76
CA HIS A 97 6.36 17.03 -14.58
C HIS A 97 4.94 17.48 -14.20
N ILE A 98 3.88 17.08 -14.92
CA ILE A 98 2.49 17.43 -14.58
C ILE A 98 1.93 16.50 -13.49
N VAL A 99 2.39 15.24 -13.49
CA VAL A 99 1.89 14.19 -12.61
C VAL A 99 3.06 13.53 -11.90
N SER A 100 2.98 13.40 -10.57
CA SER A 100 3.99 12.66 -9.80
C SER A 100 3.83 11.15 -9.99
N TYR A 101 4.95 10.41 -9.90
CA TYR A 101 4.98 8.95 -10.05
C TYR A 101 4.10 8.18 -9.05
N ASN A 102 3.70 8.83 -7.95
CA ASN A 102 2.85 8.24 -6.92
C ASN A 102 1.41 8.77 -6.94
N LYS A 103 1.03 9.64 -7.90
CA LYS A 103 -0.30 10.26 -7.94
C LYS A 103 -1.43 9.22 -7.94
N PHE A 104 -1.26 8.15 -8.72
CA PHE A 104 -2.26 7.09 -8.87
C PHE A 104 -1.90 5.79 -8.13
N LYS A 105 -0.99 5.86 -7.15
CA LYS A 105 -0.54 4.68 -6.37
C LYS A 105 -1.69 3.82 -5.86
N ARG A 106 -2.78 4.46 -5.42
CA ARG A 106 -3.95 3.76 -4.87
C ARG A 106 -4.68 2.93 -5.91
N LEU A 107 -4.56 3.26 -7.20
CA LEU A 107 -5.21 2.54 -8.30
C LEU A 107 -4.43 1.29 -8.73
N TYR A 108 -3.11 1.23 -8.49
CA TYR A 108 -2.24 0.14 -8.99
C TYR A 108 -2.75 -1.27 -8.68
N PRO A 109 -3.25 -1.60 -7.46
CA PRO A 109 -3.74 -2.95 -7.16
C PRO A 109 -5.02 -3.35 -7.90
N TYR A 110 -5.69 -2.39 -8.55
CA TYR A 110 -6.98 -2.57 -9.22
C TYR A 110 -6.88 -2.49 -10.74
N LEU A 111 -5.70 -2.18 -11.27
CA LEU A 111 -5.46 -2.11 -12.70
C LEU A 111 -5.12 -3.48 -13.24
N TYR A 112 -5.51 -3.71 -14.49
CA TYR A 112 -5.22 -4.93 -15.22
C TYR A 112 -5.28 -4.66 -16.72
N PHE A 113 -4.64 -5.50 -17.50
CA PHE A 113 -4.66 -5.44 -18.96
C PHE A 113 -5.70 -6.40 -19.53
N ILE A 114 -6.42 -5.96 -20.56
CA ILE A 114 -7.18 -6.80 -21.50
C ILE A 114 -6.83 -6.33 -22.91
N ASN A 115 -6.32 -7.21 -23.78
CA ASN A 115 -6.09 -6.93 -25.21
C ASN A 115 -5.44 -5.55 -25.47
N ASN A 116 -4.31 -5.30 -24.80
CA ASN A 116 -3.55 -4.05 -24.82
C ASN A 116 -4.21 -2.85 -24.14
N GLU A 117 -5.46 -2.94 -23.70
CA GLU A 117 -6.10 -1.87 -22.92
C GLU A 117 -5.85 -2.05 -21.42
N ILE A 118 -5.46 -0.97 -20.74
CA ILE A 118 -5.41 -0.95 -19.28
C ILE A 118 -6.77 -0.50 -18.73
N LEU A 119 -7.34 -1.33 -17.87
CA LEU A 119 -8.67 -1.12 -17.30
C LEU A 119 -8.61 -1.13 -15.77
N ILE A 120 -9.54 -0.40 -15.15
CA ILE A 120 -9.74 -0.40 -13.71
C ILE A 120 -10.80 -1.46 -13.36
N ASN A 121 -10.47 -2.37 -12.44
CA ASN A 121 -11.41 -3.36 -11.97
C ASN A 121 -12.32 -2.76 -10.87
N ASP A 122 -13.43 -2.17 -11.31
CA ASP A 122 -14.43 -1.58 -10.42
C ASP A 122 -15.03 -2.58 -9.43
N LYS A 123 -15.17 -3.86 -9.83
CA LYS A 123 -15.65 -4.92 -8.95
C LYS A 123 -14.66 -5.16 -7.80
N LYS A 124 -13.35 -5.18 -8.09
CA LYS A 124 -12.29 -5.34 -7.09
C LYS A 124 -12.24 -4.13 -6.13
N ILE A 125 -12.42 -2.91 -6.65
CA ILE A 125 -12.54 -1.70 -5.82
C ILE A 125 -13.76 -1.80 -4.89
N LYS A 126 -14.93 -2.15 -5.43
CA LYS A 126 -16.16 -2.33 -4.64
C LYS A 126 -15.97 -3.39 -3.56
N ASN A 127 -15.45 -4.57 -3.90
CA ASN A 127 -15.20 -5.65 -2.95
C ASN A 127 -14.24 -5.23 -1.84
N LYS A 128 -13.17 -4.48 -2.18
CA LYS A 128 -12.25 -3.96 -1.16
C LYS A 128 -12.94 -2.95 -0.25
N ARG A 129 -13.79 -2.07 -0.78
CA ARG A 129 -14.61 -1.16 0.04
C ARG A 129 -15.54 -1.92 0.97
N TYR A 130 -16.24 -2.95 0.49
CA TYR A 130 -17.10 -3.79 1.33
C TYR A 130 -16.30 -4.50 2.43
N SER A 131 -15.16 -5.10 2.09
CA SER A 131 -14.28 -5.73 3.07
C SER A 131 -13.79 -4.75 4.12
N ASN A 132 -13.33 -3.56 3.71
CA ASN A 132 -12.91 -2.51 4.63
C ASN A 132 -14.09 -2.03 5.50
N TYR A 133 -15.31 -1.91 4.96
CA TYR A 133 -16.49 -1.55 5.73
C TYR A 133 -16.82 -2.60 6.79
N LEU A 134 -16.80 -3.89 6.42
CA LEU A 134 -16.98 -4.99 7.36
C LEU A 134 -15.93 -4.94 8.48
N TRP A 135 -14.66 -4.74 8.13
CA TRP A 135 -13.58 -4.58 9.12
C TRP A 135 -13.80 -3.36 10.03
N ALA A 136 -14.25 -2.24 9.48
CA ALA A 136 -14.58 -1.06 10.29
C ALA A 136 -15.71 -1.37 11.29
N VAL A 137 -16.77 -2.07 10.86
CA VAL A 137 -17.86 -2.51 11.74
C VAL A 137 -17.33 -3.42 12.85
N PHE A 138 -16.48 -4.40 12.53
CA PHE A 138 -15.84 -5.25 13.54
C PHE A 138 -15.00 -4.45 14.53
N CYS A 139 -14.22 -3.47 14.07
CA CYS A 139 -13.46 -2.58 14.94
C CYS A 139 -14.39 -1.76 15.86
N PHE A 140 -15.49 -1.22 15.35
CA PHE A 140 -16.48 -0.47 16.16
C PHE A 140 -17.16 -1.35 17.21
N ILE A 141 -17.58 -2.56 16.85
CA ILE A 141 -18.15 -3.53 17.81
C ILE A 141 -17.12 -3.89 18.88
N GLY A 142 -15.88 -4.17 18.47
CA GLY A 142 -14.78 -4.43 19.40
C GLY A 142 -14.55 -3.26 20.36
N MET A 143 -14.51 -2.02 19.86
CA MET A 143 -14.39 -0.82 20.68
C MET A 143 -15.53 -0.70 21.68
N ALA A 144 -16.77 -0.97 21.27
CA ALA A 144 -17.92 -0.93 22.17
C ALA A 144 -17.82 -1.98 23.29
N ILE A 145 -17.44 -3.22 22.95
CA ILE A 145 -17.24 -4.30 23.93
C ILE A 145 -16.12 -3.94 24.91
N PHE A 146 -14.96 -3.51 24.43
CA PHE A 146 -13.84 -3.16 25.30
C PHE A 146 -14.12 -1.90 26.13
N SER A 147 -14.89 -0.95 25.60
CA SER A 147 -15.33 0.23 26.35
C SER A 147 -16.29 -0.16 27.48
N PHE A 148 -17.22 -1.09 27.22
CA PHE A 148 -18.09 -1.64 28.24
C PHE A 148 -17.30 -2.38 29.33
N LEU A 149 -16.39 -3.28 28.94
CA LEU A 149 -15.53 -4.02 29.87
C LEU A 149 -14.65 -3.07 30.70
N TYR A 150 -14.15 -2.00 30.09
CA TYR A 150 -13.39 -0.95 30.77
C TYR A 150 -14.22 -0.24 31.84
N ILE A 151 -15.44 0.21 31.51
CA ILE A 151 -16.34 0.89 32.45
C ILE A 151 -16.75 -0.07 33.59
N TYR A 152 -17.09 -1.32 33.26
CA TYR A 152 -17.47 -2.35 34.23
C TYR A 152 -16.33 -2.69 35.20
N SER A 153 -15.09 -2.81 34.70
CA SER A 153 -13.90 -3.03 35.53
C SER A 153 -13.60 -1.83 36.43
N SER A 154 -13.82 -0.60 35.92
CA SER A 154 -13.57 0.61 36.72
C SER A 154 -14.54 0.79 37.89
N THR A 155 -15.76 0.28 37.78
CA THR A 155 -16.85 0.43 38.76
C THR A 155 -16.87 -0.68 39.82
N ASN A 156 -16.31 -1.85 39.52
CA ASN A 156 -16.18 -2.96 40.47
C ASN A 156 -14.85 -2.90 41.25
N THR A 157 -14.91 -2.50 42.53
CA THR A 157 -13.74 -2.37 43.42
C THR A 157 -12.96 -3.67 43.63
N ASN A 158 -13.59 -4.84 43.47
CA ASN A 158 -12.97 -6.15 43.63
C ASN A 158 -12.17 -6.64 42.41
N ILE A 159 -12.29 -5.98 41.24
CA ILE A 159 -11.72 -6.45 39.96
C ILE A 159 -10.59 -5.52 39.47
N GLN A 160 -10.26 -4.46 40.21
CA GLN A 160 -9.26 -3.47 39.83
C GLN A 160 -7.82 -4.02 39.91
N SER A 161 -7.47 -4.89 38.97
CA SER A 161 -6.08 -5.15 38.63
C SER A 161 -5.60 -4.03 37.69
N PRO A 162 -4.59 -3.23 38.06
CA PRO A 162 -4.03 -2.19 37.21
C PRO A 162 -3.49 -2.74 35.89
N VAL A 163 -3.09 -4.03 35.86
CA VAL A 163 -2.63 -4.72 34.65
C VAL A 163 -3.79 -4.92 33.67
N LEU A 164 -4.95 -5.40 34.13
CA LEU A 164 -6.13 -5.60 33.29
C LEU A 164 -6.63 -4.27 32.71
N PHE A 165 -6.62 -3.22 33.53
CA PHE A 165 -6.99 -1.86 33.11
C PHE A 165 -6.10 -1.35 31.98
N ASN A 166 -4.78 -1.50 32.12
CA ASN A 166 -3.82 -1.07 31.10
C ASN A 166 -3.96 -1.86 29.79
N ILE A 167 -4.24 -3.17 29.86
CA ILE A 167 -4.49 -4.00 28.68
C ILE A 167 -5.76 -3.56 27.93
N LEU A 168 -6.86 -3.28 28.65
CA LEU A 168 -8.11 -2.81 28.05
C LEU A 168 -7.94 -1.44 27.37
N CYS A 169 -7.22 -0.51 28.00
CA CYS A 169 -6.86 0.78 27.39
C CYS A 169 -6.05 0.59 26.12
N LEU A 170 -5.02 -0.27 26.15
CA LEU A 170 -4.18 -0.53 24.98
C LEU A 170 -4.99 -1.10 23.82
N LEU A 171 -5.87 -2.06 24.08
CA LEU A 171 -6.74 -2.65 23.05
C LEU A 171 -7.70 -1.62 22.43
N LEU A 172 -8.25 -0.71 23.22
CA LEU A 172 -9.10 0.38 22.72
C LEU A 172 -8.33 1.33 21.79
N ILE A 173 -7.09 1.70 22.15
CA ILE A 173 -6.24 2.55 21.31
C ILE A 173 -5.94 1.86 19.99
N VAL A 174 -5.51 0.60 20.03
CA VAL A 174 -5.19 -0.19 18.83
C VAL A 174 -6.41 -0.31 17.91
N LEU A 175 -7.59 -0.61 18.45
CA LEU A 175 -8.82 -0.72 17.64
C LEU A 175 -9.26 0.63 17.06
N SER A 176 -9.10 1.72 17.81
CA SER A 176 -9.37 3.07 17.34
C SER A 176 -8.47 3.44 16.16
N GLU A 177 -7.17 3.17 16.25
CA GLU A 177 -6.23 3.47 15.17
C GLU A 177 -6.46 2.57 13.94
N LEU A 178 -6.71 1.27 14.15
CA LEU A 178 -7.07 0.37 13.07
C LEU A 178 -8.32 0.85 12.33
N SER A 179 -9.34 1.30 13.06
CA SER A 179 -10.55 1.87 12.45
C SER A 179 -10.26 3.12 11.62
N GLY A 180 -9.36 4.00 12.09
CA GLY A 180 -8.91 5.19 11.37
C GLY A 180 -8.16 4.83 10.09
N LEU A 181 -7.23 3.87 10.14
CA LEU A 181 -6.48 3.39 8.98
C LEU A 181 -7.39 2.71 7.94
N ILE A 182 -8.35 1.90 8.39
CA ILE A 182 -9.35 1.28 7.51
C ILE A 182 -10.18 2.36 6.81
N THR A 183 -10.60 3.39 7.56
CA THR A 183 -11.43 4.49 7.03
C THR A 183 -10.68 5.32 6.00
N LEU A 184 -9.40 5.62 6.23
CA LEU A 184 -8.56 6.32 5.26
C LEU A 184 -8.35 5.52 3.96
N ASN A 185 -8.33 4.19 4.05
CA ASN A 185 -8.21 3.28 2.92
C ASN A 185 -9.53 2.96 2.21
N LEU A 186 -10.69 3.42 2.71
CA LEU A 186 -11.99 3.23 2.05
C LEU A 186 -12.14 4.07 0.76
N VAL A 187 -11.40 5.16 0.63
CA VAL A 187 -11.73 6.22 -0.33
C VAL A 187 -10.74 6.27 -1.48
N ILE A 188 -10.97 5.44 -2.50
CA ILE A 188 -10.60 5.77 -3.88
C ILE A 188 -11.73 6.66 -4.40
N LYS A 189 -11.46 7.95 -4.65
CA LYS A 189 -12.51 8.88 -5.07
C LYS A 189 -12.87 8.61 -6.53
N LYS A 190 -14.15 8.74 -6.90
CA LYS A 190 -14.58 8.65 -8.31
C LYS A 190 -13.80 9.65 -9.18
N LYS A 191 -13.58 10.87 -8.68
CA LYS A 191 -12.74 11.88 -9.32
C LYS A 191 -11.32 11.38 -9.68
N GLU A 192 -10.69 10.56 -8.83
CA GLU A 192 -9.35 10.01 -9.08
C GLU A 192 -9.37 8.97 -10.21
N ILE A 193 -10.43 8.16 -10.28
CA ILE A 193 -10.68 7.21 -11.37
C ILE A 193 -10.94 7.95 -12.68
N ASP A 194 -11.81 8.97 -12.64
CA ASP A 194 -12.15 9.77 -13.82
C ASP A 194 -10.93 10.51 -14.37
N GLU A 195 -10.10 11.08 -13.47
CA GLU A 195 -8.86 11.76 -13.83
C GLU A 195 -7.84 10.79 -14.44
N PHE A 196 -7.68 9.60 -13.86
CA PHE A 196 -6.84 8.56 -14.45
C PHE A 196 -7.34 8.15 -15.83
N ASN A 197 -8.64 7.88 -15.99
CA ASN A 197 -9.22 7.47 -17.28
C ASN A 197 -9.08 8.55 -18.35
N HIS A 198 -9.25 9.82 -17.98
CA HIS A 198 -9.03 10.94 -18.89
C HIS A 198 -7.59 10.97 -19.40
N ILE A 199 -6.61 10.91 -18.50
CA ILE A 199 -5.19 10.89 -18.85
C ILE A 199 -4.84 9.63 -19.64
N LYS A 200 -5.34 8.46 -19.23
CA LYS A 200 -5.18 7.19 -19.93
C LYS A 200 -5.60 7.38 -21.37
N ASN A 201 -6.85 7.77 -21.62
CA ASN A 201 -7.42 7.84 -22.96
C ASN A 201 -6.67 8.81 -23.89
N LEU A 202 -6.06 9.88 -23.36
CA LEU A 202 -5.28 10.83 -24.15
C LEU A 202 -3.94 10.27 -24.63
N TYR A 203 -3.30 9.38 -23.86
CA TYR A 203 -1.93 8.95 -24.11
C TYR A 203 -1.78 7.44 -24.32
N HIS A 204 -2.88 6.68 -24.20
CA HIS A 204 -2.86 5.22 -24.17
C HIS A 204 -2.15 4.60 -25.36
N GLU A 205 -2.50 4.99 -26.58
CA GLU A 205 -1.89 4.44 -27.81
C GLU A 205 -0.36 4.64 -27.83
N ARG A 206 0.10 5.85 -27.48
CA ARG A 206 1.53 6.16 -27.43
C ARG A 206 2.28 5.32 -26.41
N VAL A 207 1.65 5.05 -25.27
CA VAL A 207 2.22 4.20 -24.22
C VAL A 207 2.25 2.73 -24.68
N ILE A 208 1.19 2.25 -25.32
CA ILE A 208 1.11 0.87 -25.81
C ILE A 208 2.14 0.56 -26.90
N VAL A 209 2.43 1.49 -27.81
CA VAL A 209 3.52 1.30 -28.79
C VAL A 209 4.84 1.02 -28.08
N LYS A 210 5.20 1.83 -27.08
CA LYS A 210 6.44 1.63 -26.31
C LYS A 210 6.45 0.34 -25.48
N LEU A 211 5.30 -0.06 -24.95
CA LEU A 211 5.19 -1.34 -24.24
C LEU A 211 5.37 -2.52 -25.21
N ASN A 212 4.81 -2.46 -26.41
CA ASN A 212 4.99 -3.50 -27.42
C ASN A 212 6.45 -3.60 -27.88
N GLU A 213 7.17 -2.47 -27.96
CA GLU A 213 8.61 -2.46 -28.24
C GLU A 213 9.43 -3.16 -27.14
N LYS A 214 9.04 -3.00 -25.87
CA LYS A 214 9.75 -3.56 -24.70
C LYS A 214 9.38 -5.02 -24.39
N PHE A 215 8.14 -5.42 -24.61
CA PHE A 215 7.60 -6.74 -24.21
C PHE A 215 7.23 -7.65 -25.39
N GLY A 216 7.36 -7.17 -26.64
CA GLY A 216 6.81 -7.85 -27.82
C GLY A 216 5.29 -7.63 -27.95
N ASN A 217 4.68 -8.24 -28.98
CA ASN A 217 3.26 -8.04 -29.29
C ASN A 217 2.36 -8.54 -28.14
N ILE A 218 1.67 -7.61 -27.44
CA ILE A 218 0.93 -7.89 -26.20
C ILE A 218 -0.39 -8.67 -26.44
N ALA A 219 -0.79 -8.90 -27.70
CA ALA A 219 -2.09 -9.46 -28.08
C ALA A 219 -2.30 -10.97 -27.80
N ILE A 220 -1.29 -11.71 -27.31
CA ILE A 220 -1.33 -13.20 -27.25
C ILE A 220 -1.10 -13.77 -25.84
N LEU A 221 -1.54 -13.08 -24.77
CA LEU A 221 -1.55 -13.66 -23.41
C LEU A 221 -2.90 -13.47 -22.72
#